data_AF-A0A932J235-F1
#
_entry.id   AF-A0A932J235-F1
#
_cell.length_a   1.000
_cell.length_b   1.000
_cell.length_c   1.000
_cell.angle_alpha   90.00
_cell.angle_beta   90.00
_cell.angle_gamma   90.00
#
_symmetry.space_group_name_H-M   'P 1'
#
loop_
_entity.id
_entity.type
_entity.pdbx_description
1 polymer ?
#
loop_
_entity_poly.entity_id
_entity_poly.type
_entity_poly.pdbx_seq_one_letter_code
_entity_poly.pdbx_strand_id
1 'polypeptide(L)'
;MPYFHLTLDNRHQFAASLTPDSWIVACLCADWCGTCKSYQAPFAALAERFPECQFLWLDIEDHADLTADLDIENFPTLLIQRGEETAFFGTMLPEIALAQRLIEVQLATDPAQINKQHRAVQAALGVNCNLRQWLRDAGVEN
;
A
#
# COMPACT_ATOMS: atom_id res chain seq x y z
N MET A 1 15.44 -4.84 -5.94
CA MET A 1 14.80 -3.70 -5.26
C MET A 1 13.34 -4.07 -5.10
N PRO A 2 12.78 -4.03 -3.89
CA PRO A 2 11.42 -4.50 -3.62
C PRO A 2 10.38 -3.45 -4.06
N TYR A 3 10.43 -3.01 -5.31
CA TYR A 3 9.47 -2.08 -5.91
C TYR A 3 8.75 -2.79 -7.05
N PHE A 4 7.43 -2.91 -6.92
CA PHE A 4 6.57 -3.54 -7.90
C PHE A 4 5.62 -2.50 -8.49
N HIS A 5 5.49 -2.49 -9.80
CA HIS A 5 4.31 -1.95 -10.46
C HIS A 5 3.33 -3.11 -10.62
N LEU A 6 2.23 -3.12 -9.88
CA LEU A 6 1.26 -4.20 -9.96
C LEU A 6 0.63 -4.19 -11.35
N THR A 7 0.54 -5.36 -11.96
CA THR A 7 -0.24 -5.63 -13.16
C THR A 7 -1.02 -6.92 -12.94
N LEU A 8 -1.98 -7.22 -13.81
CA LEU A 8 -2.72 -8.49 -13.75
C LEU A 8 -1.77 -9.72 -13.80
N ASP A 9 -0.72 -9.65 -14.62
CA ASP A 9 0.19 -10.78 -14.85
C ASP A 9 1.17 -11.05 -13.70
N ASN A 10 1.43 -10.06 -12.83
CA ASN A 10 2.46 -10.18 -11.79
C ASN A 10 1.91 -10.25 -10.35
N ARG A 11 0.59 -10.28 -10.16
CA ARG A 11 -0.02 -10.32 -8.82
C ARG A 11 0.46 -11.51 -8.00
N HIS A 12 0.54 -12.70 -8.60
CA HIS A 12 1.05 -13.90 -7.94
C HIS A 12 2.53 -13.76 -7.56
N GLN A 13 3.35 -13.13 -8.41
CA GLN A 13 4.75 -12.89 -8.10
C GLN A 13 4.90 -11.92 -6.93
N PHE A 14 4.09 -10.85 -6.90
CA PHE A 14 4.08 -9.93 -5.78
C PHE A 14 3.64 -10.63 -4.50
N ALA A 15 2.51 -11.35 -4.53
CA ALA A 15 2.03 -12.11 -3.39
C ALA A 15 3.11 -13.08 -2.85
N ALA A 16 3.77 -13.83 -3.76
CA ALA A 16 4.77 -14.84 -3.38
C ALA A 16 6.02 -14.25 -2.73
N SER A 17 6.27 -12.96 -2.95
CA SER A 17 7.33 -12.23 -2.28
C SER A 17 7.02 -11.86 -0.82
N LEU A 18 5.74 -11.94 -0.41
CA LEU A 18 5.29 -11.52 0.91
C LEU A 18 5.41 -12.64 1.95
N THR A 19 6.18 -12.39 3.00
CA THR A 19 6.20 -13.20 4.23
C THR A 19 5.10 -12.75 5.21
N PRO A 20 4.71 -13.55 6.22
CA PRO A 20 3.67 -13.19 7.18
C PRO A 20 3.90 -11.87 7.94
N ASP A 21 5.15 -11.45 8.11
CA ASP A 21 5.54 -10.23 8.83
C ASP A 21 6.03 -9.11 7.87
N SER A 22 5.86 -9.28 6.56
CA SER A 22 6.32 -8.29 5.58
C SER A 22 5.68 -6.93 5.79
N TRP A 23 6.51 -5.89 5.72
CA TRP A 23 6.04 -4.53 5.56
C TRP A 23 5.70 -4.28 4.10
N ILE A 24 4.54 -3.68 3.88
CA ILE A 24 4.04 -3.32 2.56
C ILE A 24 3.78 -1.82 2.57
N VAL A 25 4.29 -1.13 1.55
CA VAL A 25 4.03 0.28 1.30
C VAL A 25 3.44 0.40 -0.10
N ALA A 26 2.11 0.49 -0.20
CA ALA A 26 1.42 0.57 -1.48
C ALA A 26 0.93 1.99 -1.74
N CYS A 27 1.23 2.52 -2.93
CA CYS A 27 0.66 3.76 -3.43
C CYS A 27 -0.44 3.42 -4.44
N LEU A 28 -1.69 3.75 -4.07
CA LEU A 28 -2.86 3.63 -4.91
C LEU A 28 -2.99 4.92 -5.73
N CYS A 29 -3.02 4.76 -7.04
CA CYS A 29 -2.93 5.85 -8.02
C CYS A 29 -3.90 5.65 -9.18
N ALA A 30 -3.94 6.61 -10.08
CA ALA A 30 -4.66 6.52 -11.35
C ALA A 30 -3.84 7.20 -12.45
N ASP A 31 -3.84 6.67 -13.68
CA ASP A 31 -3.01 7.21 -14.76
C ASP A 31 -3.41 8.64 -15.15
N TRP A 32 -4.69 8.98 -15.11
CA TRP A 32 -5.14 10.35 -15.43
C TRP A 32 -4.69 11.40 -14.40
N CYS A 33 -4.17 11.00 -13.23
CA CYS A 33 -3.74 11.91 -12.19
C CYS A 33 -2.31 12.43 -12.44
N GLY A 34 -2.19 13.70 -12.85
CA GLY A 34 -0.88 14.35 -13.05
C GLY A 34 0.01 14.37 -11.80
N THR A 35 -0.59 14.44 -10.62
CA THR A 35 0.12 14.34 -9.34
C THR A 35 0.75 12.96 -9.16
N CYS A 36 0.02 11.88 -9.45
CA CYS A 36 0.54 10.51 -9.40
C CYS A 36 1.71 10.32 -10.35
N LYS A 37 1.60 10.79 -11.59
CA LYS A 37 2.68 10.72 -12.59
C LYS A 37 3.97 11.36 -12.10
N SER A 38 3.87 12.52 -11.44
CA SER A 38 5.03 13.21 -10.86
C SER A 38 5.55 12.53 -9.58
N TYR A 39 4.68 11.82 -8.86
CA TYR A 39 4.99 11.16 -7.59
C TYR A 39 5.65 9.78 -7.74
N GLN A 40 5.43 9.10 -8.87
CA GLN A 40 5.91 7.74 -9.11
C GLN A 40 7.43 7.61 -9.01
N ALA A 41 8.19 8.49 -9.68
CA ALA A 41 9.65 8.41 -9.66
C ALA A 41 10.24 8.68 -8.26
N PRO A 42 9.82 9.73 -7.52
CA PRO A 42 10.20 9.89 -6.12
C PRO A 42 9.82 8.70 -5.22
N PHE A 43 8.65 8.10 -5.44
CA PHE A 43 8.20 6.93 -4.67
C PHE A 43 9.04 5.67 -4.95
N ALA A 44 9.41 5.44 -6.22
CA ALA A 44 10.34 4.37 -6.59
C ALA A 44 11.74 4.59 -5.96
N ALA A 45 12.26 5.82 -5.98
CA ALA A 45 13.52 6.17 -5.33
C ALA A 45 13.45 6.02 -3.80
N LEU A 46 12.28 6.25 -3.20
CA LEU A 46 12.06 6.05 -1.76
C LEU A 46 12.19 4.58 -1.37
N ALA A 47 11.74 3.65 -2.23
CA ALA A 47 11.83 2.21 -1.99
C ALA A 47 13.29 1.74 -1.79
N GLU A 48 14.27 2.41 -2.39
CA GLU A 48 15.70 2.11 -2.20
C GLU A 48 16.17 2.30 -0.76
N ARG A 49 15.47 3.14 0.01
CA ARG A 49 15.82 3.50 1.37
C ARG A 49 15.23 2.57 2.43
N PHE A 50 14.28 1.74 2.03
CA PHE A 50 13.58 0.80 2.90
C PHE A 50 13.61 -0.61 2.27
N PRO A 51 14.79 -1.23 2.14
CA PRO A 51 14.94 -2.55 1.52
C PRO A 51 14.20 -3.67 2.26
N GLU A 52 13.78 -3.45 3.51
CA GLU A 52 12.95 -4.34 4.32
C GLU A 52 11.45 -4.29 3.98
N CYS A 53 11.02 -3.29 3.20
CA CYS A 53 9.63 -3.07 2.82
C CYS A 53 9.36 -3.44 1.37
N GLN A 54 8.20 -4.05 1.11
CA GLN A 54 7.68 -4.32 -0.23
C GLN A 54 6.89 -3.10 -0.71
N PHE A 55 7.49 -2.31 -1.59
CA PHE A 55 6.84 -1.17 -2.23
C PHE A 55 6.01 -1.63 -3.41
N LEU A 56 4.80 -1.08 -3.50
CA LEU A 56 3.85 -1.39 -4.55
C LEU A 56 3.27 -0.11 -5.14
N TRP A 57 3.28 -0.01 -6.46
CA TRP A 57 2.53 0.97 -7.22
C TRP A 57 1.32 0.26 -7.81
N LEU A 58 0.12 0.68 -7.41
CA LEU A 58 -1.14 0.06 -7.80
C LEU A 58 -1.99 1.11 -8.50
N ASP A 59 -2.21 0.92 -9.81
CA ASP A 59 -3.21 1.69 -10.54
C ASP A 59 -4.59 1.10 -10.26
N ILE A 60 -5.48 1.89 -9.66
CA ILE A 60 -6.81 1.40 -9.28
C ILE A 60 -7.71 1.16 -10.50
N GLU A 61 -7.41 1.77 -11.65
CA GLU A 61 -8.19 1.59 -12.89
C GLU A 61 -7.98 0.19 -13.47
N ASP A 62 -6.73 -0.30 -13.42
CA ASP A 62 -6.36 -1.65 -13.87
C ASP A 62 -6.71 -2.75 -12.85
N HIS A 63 -6.98 -2.35 -11.61
CA HIS A 63 -7.16 -3.24 -10.46
C HIS A 63 -8.47 -3.00 -9.71
N ALA A 64 -9.53 -2.60 -10.43
CA ALA A 64 -10.84 -2.33 -9.85
C ALA A 64 -11.43 -3.51 -9.06
N ASP A 65 -11.04 -4.74 -9.37
CA ASP A 65 -11.41 -5.94 -8.63
C ASP A 65 -10.75 -6.04 -7.24
N LEU A 66 -9.56 -5.47 -7.06
CA LEU A 66 -8.87 -5.40 -5.76
C LEU A 66 -9.39 -4.25 -4.90
N THR A 67 -9.88 -3.19 -5.53
CA THR A 67 -10.27 -1.95 -4.85
C THR A 67 -11.77 -1.69 -4.89
N ALA A 68 -12.58 -2.68 -5.28
CA ALA A 68 -14.03 -2.52 -5.51
C ALA A 68 -14.78 -1.97 -4.29
N ASP A 69 -14.37 -2.38 -3.09
CA ASP A 69 -14.99 -1.94 -1.83
C ASP A 69 -14.40 -0.62 -1.31
N LEU A 70 -13.37 -0.08 -1.96
CA LEU A 70 -12.70 1.15 -1.52
C LEU A 70 -13.24 2.35 -2.29
N ASP A 71 -13.81 3.30 -1.56
CA ASP A 71 -14.22 4.58 -2.12
C ASP A 71 -13.03 5.56 -2.18
N ILE A 72 -12.10 5.31 -3.10
CA ILE A 72 -10.89 6.14 -3.27
C ILE A 72 -11.17 7.23 -4.31
N GLU A 73 -11.46 8.42 -3.82
CA GLU A 73 -11.71 9.59 -4.67
C GLU A 73 -10.50 10.53 -4.80
N ASN A 74 -9.45 10.30 -4.01
CA ASN A 74 -8.29 11.20 -3.96
C ASN A 74 -6.96 10.44 -4.11
N PHE A 75 -6.07 11.02 -4.91
CA PHE A 75 -4.80 10.41 -5.27
C PHE A 75 -3.62 11.38 -5.07
N PRO A 76 -2.44 10.86 -4.73
CA PRO A 76 -2.15 9.46 -4.38
C PRO A 76 -2.69 9.08 -2.99
N THR A 77 -3.14 7.84 -2.84
CA THR A 77 -3.51 7.27 -1.52
C THR A 77 -2.44 6.27 -1.09
N LEU A 78 -1.95 6.39 0.13
CA LEU A 78 -0.88 5.56 0.68
C LEU A 78 -1.47 4.54 1.66
N LEU A 79 -1.10 3.28 1.46
CA LEU A 79 -1.33 2.16 2.36
C LEU A 79 0.01 1.74 2.96
N ILE A 80 0.09 1.68 4.29
CA ILE A 80 1.20 1.07 5.02
C ILE A 80 0.63 -0.07 5.85
N GLN A 81 1.17 -1.26 5.66
CA GLN A 81 0.69 -2.49 6.28
C GLN A 81 1.87 -3.32 6.77
N ARG A 82 1.70 -4.00 7.90
CA ARG A 82 2.60 -5.05 8.36
C ARG A 82 1.79 -6.32 8.47
N GLY A 83 2.21 -7.39 7.80
CA GLY A 83 1.47 -8.65 7.85
C GLY A 83 0.02 -8.46 7.42
N GLU A 84 -0.94 -8.72 8.30
CA GLU A 84 -2.38 -8.55 8.03
C GLU A 84 -2.94 -7.23 8.61
N GLU A 85 -2.08 -6.42 9.23
CA GLU A 85 -2.46 -5.25 9.99
C GLU A 85 -2.11 -3.95 9.25
N THR A 86 -3.15 -3.28 8.73
CA THR A 86 -3.05 -1.95 8.14
C THR A 86 -2.69 -0.89 9.20
N ALA A 87 -1.47 -0.36 9.15
CA ALA A 87 -1.00 0.69 10.05
C ALA A 87 -1.50 2.09 9.63
N PHE A 88 -1.63 2.32 8.32
CA PHE A 88 -2.08 3.59 7.76
C PHE A 88 -2.78 3.36 6.42
N PHE A 89 -3.85 4.10 6.17
CA PHE A 89 -4.50 4.19 4.88
C PHE A 89 -5.08 5.59 4.70
N GLY A 90 -4.64 6.32 3.68
CA GLY A 90 -5.20 7.65 3.41
C GLY A 90 -4.48 8.44 2.33
N THR A 91 -5.14 9.49 1.88
CA THR A 91 -4.63 10.42 0.87
C THR A 91 -3.38 11.12 1.35
N MET A 92 -2.39 11.23 0.45
CA MET A 92 -1.13 11.90 0.71
C MET A 92 -1.02 13.17 -0.10
N LEU A 93 -0.52 14.23 0.55
CA LEU A 93 0.08 15.33 -0.20
C LEU A 93 1.27 14.78 -0.99
N PRO A 94 1.55 15.27 -2.21
CA PRO A 94 2.64 14.79 -3.06
C PRO A 94 4.03 15.23 -2.58
N GLU A 95 4.25 15.20 -1.27
CA GLU A 95 5.52 15.47 -0.62
C GLU A 95 6.14 14.14 -0.19
N ILE A 96 7.16 13.70 -0.93
CA ILE A 96 7.81 12.41 -0.68
C ILE A 96 8.42 12.31 0.74
N ALA A 97 8.86 13.43 1.29
CA ALA A 97 9.40 13.51 2.65
C ALA A 97 8.35 13.18 3.72
N LEU A 98 7.06 13.47 3.47
CA LEU A 98 5.99 13.12 4.39
C LEU A 98 5.76 11.60 4.40
N ALA A 99 5.73 10.97 3.21
CA ALA A 99 5.63 9.52 3.11
C ALA A 99 6.80 8.81 3.78
N GLN A 100 8.03 9.30 3.55
CA GLN A 100 9.22 8.78 4.22
C GLN A 100 9.06 8.81 5.75
N ARG A 101 8.69 9.96 6.33
CA ARG A 101 8.53 10.10 7.78
C ARG A 101 7.44 9.18 8.33
N LEU A 102 6.32 9.03 7.61
CA LEU A 102 5.26 8.12 8.01
C LEU A 102 5.77 6.67 8.05
N ILE A 103 6.51 6.23 7.02
CA ILE A 103 7.10 4.90 6.98
C ILE A 103 8.06 4.69 8.15
N GLU A 104 8.98 5.64 8.41
CA GLU A 104 9.90 5.59 9.55
C GLU A 104 9.16 5.47 10.89
N VAL A 105 8.08 6.23 11.08
CA VAL A 105 7.25 6.16 12.29
C VAL A 105 6.58 4.80 12.43
N GLN A 106 5.98 4.25 11.36
CA GLN A 106 5.31 2.94 11.45
C GLN A 106 6.32 1.81 11.70
N LEU A 107 7.48 1.83 11.05
CA LEU A 107 8.54 0.83 11.26
C LEU A 107 9.06 0.82 12.71
N ALA A 108 9.08 1.98 13.37
CA ALA A 108 9.47 2.10 14.78
C ALA A 108 8.32 1.82 15.77
N THR A 109 7.10 1.61 15.28
CA THR A 109 5.90 1.41 16.13
C THR A 109 5.77 -0.05 16.55
N ASP A 110 5.52 -0.28 17.85
CA ASP A 110 5.34 -1.61 18.41
C ASP A 110 4.09 -2.32 17.83
N PRO A 111 4.11 -3.65 17.62
CA PRO A 111 2.98 -4.41 17.09
C PRO A 111 1.64 -4.17 17.80
N ALA A 112 1.63 -3.98 19.13
CA ALA A 112 0.39 -3.72 19.86
C ALA A 112 -0.26 -2.39 19.45
N GLN A 113 0.56 -1.40 19.10
CA GLN A 113 0.11 -0.11 18.61
C GLN A 113 -0.31 -0.17 17.13
N ILE A 114 0.40 -0.94 16.30
CA ILE A 114 -0.04 -1.25 14.92
C ILE A 114 -1.44 -1.88 14.93
N ASN A 115 -1.67 -2.87 15.80
CA ASN A 115 -2.99 -3.50 15.93
C ASN A 115 -4.07 -2.50 16.36
N LYS A 116 -3.73 -1.50 17.17
CA LYS A 116 -4.66 -0.43 17.56
C LYS A 116 -4.97 0.49 16.37
N GLN A 117 -3.97 0.87 15.58
CA GLN A 117 -4.16 1.65 14.36
C GLN A 117 -5.01 0.88 13.35
N HIS A 118 -4.74 -0.40 13.12
CA HIS A 118 -5.52 -1.26 12.25
C HIS A 118 -7.00 -1.24 12.57
N ARG A 119 -7.37 -1.44 13.84
CA ARG A 119 -8.78 -1.34 14.27
C ARG A 119 -9.37 0.04 14.03
N ALA A 120 -8.59 1.11 14.24
CA ALA A 120 -9.05 2.47 14.01
C ALA A 120 -9.27 2.76 12.52
N VAL A 121 -8.36 2.30 11.65
CA VAL A 121 -8.46 2.45 10.19
C VAL A 121 -9.68 1.68 9.68
N GLN A 122 -9.86 0.41 10.08
CA GLN A 122 -11.03 -0.38 9.70
C GLN A 122 -12.34 0.26 10.17
N ALA A 123 -12.38 0.78 11.40
CA ALA A 123 -13.57 1.46 11.92
C ALA A 123 -13.89 2.77 11.17
N ALA A 124 -12.86 3.49 10.73
CA ALA A 124 -13.03 4.75 10.00
C ALA A 124 -13.48 4.53 8.54
N LEU A 125 -12.93 3.51 7.87
CA LEU A 125 -13.25 3.22 6.48
C LEU A 125 -14.53 2.39 6.33
N GLY A 126 -14.89 1.58 7.33
CA GLY A 126 -16.06 0.69 7.26
C GLY A 126 -15.91 -0.47 6.28
N VAL A 127 -14.75 -0.60 5.64
CA VAL A 127 -14.42 -1.62 4.62
C VAL A 127 -13.06 -2.23 4.89
N ASN A 128 -12.78 -3.36 4.26
CA ASN A 128 -11.51 -4.05 4.43
C ASN A 128 -10.38 -3.32 3.68
N CYS A 129 -9.38 -2.85 4.43
CA CYS A 129 -8.23 -2.10 3.91
C CYS A 129 -6.91 -2.90 3.87
N ASN A 130 -6.99 -4.24 3.79
CA ASN A 130 -5.84 -5.13 3.81
C ASN A 130 -5.53 -5.67 2.40
N LEU A 131 -4.35 -5.30 1.88
CA LEU A 131 -3.92 -5.69 0.53
C LEU A 131 -3.77 -7.20 0.34
N ARG A 132 -3.29 -7.92 1.35
CA ARG A 132 -3.17 -9.39 1.28
C ARG A 132 -4.54 -10.04 1.17
N GLN A 133 -5.55 -9.50 1.86
CA GLN A 133 -6.91 -9.99 1.73
C GLN A 133 -7.48 -9.68 0.35
N TRP A 134 -7.26 -8.48 -0.20
CA TRP A 134 -7.66 -8.16 -1.57
C TRP A 134 -7.06 -9.12 -2.60
N LEU A 135 -5.76 -9.43 -2.47
CA LEU A 135 -5.09 -10.40 -3.34
C LEU A 135 -5.73 -11.79 -3.23
N ARG A 136 -6.01 -12.27 -2.01
CA ARG A 136 -6.71 -13.55 -1.79
C ARG A 136 -8.10 -13.57 -2.40
N ASP A 137 -8.87 -12.50 -2.22
CA ASP A 137 -10.26 -12.39 -2.71
C ASP A 137 -10.32 -12.37 -4.24
N ALA A 138 -9.29 -11.81 -4.89
CA ALA A 138 -9.11 -11.87 -6.34
C ALA A 138 -8.56 -13.22 -6.85
N GLY A 139 -8.46 -14.25 -5.99
CA GLY A 139 -7.94 -15.58 -6.34
C GLY A 139 -6.41 -15.63 -6.51
N VAL A 140 -5.70 -14.60 -6.06
CA VAL A 140 -4.23 -14.57 -6.05
C VAL A 140 -3.75 -15.22 -4.76
N GLU A 141 -3.65 -16.55 -4.79
CA GLU A 141 -3.10 -17.34 -3.69
C GLU A 141 -1.56 -17.44 -3.78
N ASN A 142 -0.94 -17.61 -2.62
CA ASN A 142 0.49 -17.89 -2.43
C ASN A 142 0.80 -19.38 -2.40
#